data_AF-A0A559JRA1-F1
#
_entry.id   AF-A0A559JRA1-F1
#
_cell.length_a   1.000
_cell.length_b   1.000
_cell.length_c   1.000
_cell.angle_alpha   90.00
_cell.angle_beta   90.00
_cell.angle_gamma   90.00
#
_symmetry.space_group_name_H-M   'P 1'
#
loop_
_entity.id
_entity.type
_entity.pdbx_description
1 polymer ?
#
loop_
_entity_poly.entity_id
_entity_poly.type
_entity_poly.pdbx_seq_one_letter_code
_entity_poly.pdbx_strand_id
1 'polypeptide(L)'
;MDQFSLVKITDRAPESSLSISEQYIYTLIGEMGGFLLVADIYNESILVHSFTTSAIQRLLELGLIEIASLDEGISLVRPESQ
;
A
#
# COMPACT_ATOMS: atom_id res chain seq x y z
N MET A 1 -7.59 10.36 -15.84
CA MET A 1 -6.69 9.41 -15.17
C MET A 1 -7.52 8.78 -14.08
N ASP A 2 -7.90 7.52 -14.25
CA ASP A 2 -8.73 6.78 -13.30
C ASP A 2 -7.94 6.56 -12.00
N GLN A 3 -8.29 7.33 -10.97
CA GLN A 3 -7.38 7.65 -9.85
C GLN A 3 -7.68 6.83 -8.59
N PHE A 4 -7.91 5.54 -8.74
CA PHE A 4 -8.09 4.63 -7.60
C PHE A 4 -7.12 3.46 -7.70
N SER A 5 -5.82 3.77 -7.63
CA SER A 5 -4.79 2.75 -7.48
C SER A 5 -4.77 2.28 -6.03
N LEU A 6 -5.05 0.99 -5.80
CA LEU A 6 -4.97 0.36 -4.50
C LEU A 6 -3.54 -0.14 -4.29
N VAL A 7 -2.96 0.10 -3.12
CA VAL A 7 -1.70 -0.48 -2.69
C VAL A 7 -2.00 -1.62 -1.72
N LYS A 8 -1.32 -2.74 -1.89
CA LYS A 8 -1.44 -3.91 -1.03
C LYS A 8 -0.07 -4.37 -0.56
N ILE A 9 0.06 -4.78 0.71
CA ILE A 9 1.24 -5.48 1.22
C ILE A 9 1.28 -6.91 0.68
N THR A 10 2.44 -7.34 0.20
CA THR A 10 2.64 -8.70 -0.30
C THR A 10 3.03 -9.64 0.84
N ASP A 11 3.01 -10.95 0.58
CA ASP A 11 3.50 -11.96 1.54
C ASP A 11 5.04 -11.99 1.66
N ARG A 12 5.75 -11.10 0.95
CA ARG A 12 7.21 -11.05 0.94
C ARG A 12 7.74 -10.41 2.22
N ALA A 13 8.60 -11.13 2.93
CA ALA A 13 9.32 -10.56 4.07
C ALA A 13 10.38 -9.54 3.59
N PRO A 14 10.59 -8.43 4.33
CA PRO A 14 11.67 -7.50 4.03
C PRO A 14 13.04 -8.16 4.23
N GLU A 15 13.76 -8.39 3.12
CA GLU A 15 15.11 -8.98 3.12
C GLU A 15 16.21 -7.94 3.39
N SER A 16 15.90 -6.66 3.23
CA SER A 16 16.82 -5.53 3.45
C SER A 16 16.27 -4.58 4.51
N SER A 17 17.16 -3.84 5.17
CA SER A 17 16.75 -2.84 6.16
C SER A 17 16.05 -1.70 5.42
N LEU A 18 14.77 -1.50 5.72
CA LEU A 18 14.02 -0.36 5.22
C LEU A 18 14.56 0.94 5.81
N SER A 19 14.56 2.01 5.02
CA SER A 19 14.73 3.35 5.56
C SER A 19 13.57 3.71 6.49
N ILE A 20 13.73 4.73 7.33
CA ILE A 20 12.67 5.16 8.27
C ILE A 20 11.38 5.51 7.50
N SER A 21 11.50 6.19 6.36
CA SER A 21 10.35 6.55 5.52
C SER A 21 9.67 5.33 4.91
N GLU A 22 10.45 4.36 4.41
CA GLU A 22 9.91 3.11 3.87
C GLU A 22 9.21 2.30 4.96
N GLN A 23 9.84 2.15 6.13
CA GLN A 23 9.27 1.42 7.26
C GLN A 23 7.98 2.08 7.75
N TYR A 24 7.94 3.41 7.79
CA TYR A 24 6.74 4.15 8.15
C TYR A 24 5.60 3.87 7.17
N ILE A 25 5.81 4.04 5.86
CA ILE A 25 4.76 3.80 4.86
C ILE A 25 4.31 2.33 4.86
N TYR A 26 5.24 1.39 4.96
CA TYR A 26 4.92 -0.04 5.06
C TYR A 26 4.06 -0.35 6.29
N THR A 27 4.37 0.27 7.44
CA THR A 27 3.59 0.11 8.67
C THR A 27 2.21 0.74 8.54
N LEU A 28 2.11 1.96 7.99
CA LEU A 28 0.85 2.66 7.75
C LEU A 28 -0.13 1.82 6.93
N ILE A 29 0.33 1.20 5.84
CA ILE A 29 -0.51 0.32 5.01
C ILE A 29 -0.94 -0.92 5.81
N GLY A 30 -0.03 -1.49 6.60
CA GLY A 30 -0.29 -2.68 7.42
C GLY A 30 -1.33 -2.45 8.51
N GLU A 31 -1.25 -1.31 9.20
CA GLU A 31 -2.22 -0.91 10.24
C GLU A 31 -3.63 -0.70 9.67
N MET A 32 -3.72 -0.31 8.39
CA MET A 32 -4.99 -0.17 7.66
C MET A 32 -5.49 -1.48 7.03
N GLY A 33 -5.02 -2.64 7.54
CA GLY A 33 -5.44 -3.97 7.09
C GLY A 33 -4.66 -4.51 5.89
N GLY A 34 -3.57 -3.86 5.51
CA GLY A 34 -2.69 -4.31 4.42
C GLY A 34 -3.12 -3.88 3.02
N PHE A 35 -4.18 -3.08 2.91
CA PHE A 35 -4.72 -2.55 1.65
C PHE A 35 -5.12 -1.08 1.84
N LEU A 36 -4.61 -0.17 1.02
CA LEU A 36 -4.89 1.25 1.15
C LEU A 36 -4.85 1.95 -0.20
N LEU A 37 -5.72 2.93 -0.44
CA LEU A 37 -5.63 3.73 -1.66
C LEU A 37 -4.38 4.59 -1.62
N VAL A 38 -3.75 4.78 -2.78
CA VAL A 38 -2.60 5.69 -2.91
C VAL A 38 -2.93 7.08 -2.36
N ALA A 39 -4.13 7.59 -2.65
CA ALA A 39 -4.59 8.89 -2.16
C ALA A 39 -4.66 8.95 -0.62
N ASP A 40 -5.12 7.88 0.02
CA ASP A 40 -5.21 7.79 1.48
C ASP A 40 -3.83 7.71 2.11
N ILE A 41 -2.86 7.02 1.47
CA ILE A 41 -1.46 7.04 1.92
C ILE A 41 -0.92 8.47 1.94
N TYR A 42 -1.20 9.28 0.91
CA TYR A 42 -0.77 10.68 0.88
C TYR A 42 -1.47 11.58 1.89
N ASN A 43 -2.74 11.30 2.20
CA ASN A 43 -3.52 12.08 3.17
C ASN A 43 -3.14 11.78 4.62
N GLU A 44 -2.90 10.50 4.94
CA GLU A 44 -2.60 10.02 6.30
C GLU A 44 -1.10 10.10 6.64
N SER A 45 -0.23 10.15 5.63
CA SER A 45 1.21 10.23 5.85
C SER A 45 1.62 11.57 6.49
N ILE A 46 2.37 11.49 7.59
CA ILE A 46 3.03 12.65 8.18
C ILE A 46 4.26 13.12 7.37
N LEU A 47 4.69 12.31 6.39
CA LEU A 47 5.84 12.63 5.55
C LEU A 47 5.44 13.63 4.48
N VAL A 48 6.38 14.50 4.11
CA VAL A 48 6.19 15.36 2.93
C VAL A 48 6.01 14.51 1.67
N HIS A 49 5.22 15.04 0.73
CA HIS A 49 4.79 14.30 -0.46
C HIS A 49 5.94 13.64 -1.24
N SER A 50 7.11 14.28 -1.35
CA SER A 50 8.27 13.71 -2.04
C SER A 50 8.79 12.44 -1.35
N PHE A 51 8.89 12.44 -0.02
CA PHE A 51 9.33 11.27 0.74
C PHE A 51 8.29 10.15 0.73
N THR A 52 7.00 10.48 0.81
CA THR A 52 5.92 9.50 0.64
C THR A 52 6.03 8.82 -0.73
N THR A 53 6.19 9.60 -1.81
CA THR A 53 6.35 9.05 -3.16
C THR A 53 7.57 8.15 -3.28
N SER A 54 8.74 8.59 -2.81
CA SER A 54 9.97 7.80 -2.90
C SER A 54 9.90 6.51 -2.09
N ALA A 55 9.28 6.54 -0.91
CA ALA A 55 9.07 5.35 -0.08
C ALA A 55 8.15 4.34 -0.77
N ILE A 56 7.02 4.78 -1.33
CA ILE A 56 6.10 3.91 -2.09
C ILE A 56 6.84 3.28 -3.28
N GLN A 57 7.55 4.09 -4.08
CA GLN A 57 8.33 3.60 -5.21
C GLN A 57 9.35 2.54 -4.78
N ARG A 58 10.09 2.79 -3.70
CA ARG A 58 11.10 1.84 -3.23
C ARG A 58 10.49 0.54 -2.72
N LEU A 59 9.37 0.60 -2.00
CA LEU A 59 8.66 -0.60 -1.54
C LEU A 59 8.09 -1.42 -2.71
N LEU A 60 7.63 -0.77 -3.79
CA LEU A 60 7.22 -1.43 -5.04
C LEU A 60 8.41 -2.13 -5.72
N GLU A 61 9.57 -1.46 -5.83
CA GLU A 61 10.79 -2.04 -6.39
C GLU A 61 11.29 -3.25 -5.60
N LEU A 62 11.14 -3.22 -4.28
CA LEU A 62 11.46 -4.35 -3.40
C LEU A 62 10.42 -5.48 -3.46
N GLY A 63 9.26 -5.24 -4.07
CA GLY A 63 8.14 -6.18 -4.14
C GLY A 63 7.48 -6.45 -2.78
N LEU A 64 7.60 -5.50 -1.84
CA LEU A 64 6.97 -5.58 -0.52
C LEU A 64 5.53 -5.06 -0.55
N ILE A 65 5.23 -4.21 -1.53
CA ILE A 65 3.88 -3.80 -1.86
C ILE A 65 3.64 -3.97 -3.36
N GLU A 66 2.39 -4.08 -3.76
CA GLU A 66 1.94 -4.13 -5.15
C GLU A 66 0.79 -3.15 -5.38
N ILE A 67 0.64 -2.69 -6.63
CA ILE A 67 -0.55 -1.92 -7.04
C ILE A 67 -1.57 -2.92 -7.58
N ALA A 68 -2.68 -3.05 -6.87
CA ALA A 68 -3.82 -3.87 -7.30
C ALA A 68 -4.85 -3.01 -8.04
N SER A 69 -5.50 -3.61 -9.02
CA SER A 69 -6.67 -3.01 -9.65
C SER A 69 -7.88 -3.14 -8.71
N LEU A 70 -8.72 -2.10 -8.62
CA LEU A 70 -9.87 -2.11 -7.70
C LEU A 70 -10.83 -3.28 -7.98
N ASP A 71 -10.89 -3.75 -9.23
CA ASP A 71 -11.65 -4.92 -9.67
C ASP A 71 -11.21 -6.23 -8.98
N GLU A 72 -9.95 -6.34 -8.55
CA GLU A 72 -9.46 -7.51 -7.80
C GLU A 72 -9.90 -7.48 -6.32
N GLY A 73 -10.21 -6.30 -5.77
CA GLY A 73 -10.62 -6.12 -4.37
C GLY A 73 -12.10 -6.44 -4.08
N ILE A 74 -12.96 -6.47 -5.11
CA ILE A 74 -14.42 -6.69 -4.95
C ILE A 74 -14.76 -8.17 -4.74
N SER A 75 -13.81 -9.09 -4.95
CA SER A 75 -14.04 -10.54 -4.79
C SER A 75 -13.93 -11.04 -3.34
N LEU A 76 -13.78 -10.16 -2.34
CA LEU A 76 -13.56 -10.54 -0.93
C LEU A 76 -14.77 -10.39 0.00
N VAL A 77 -15.94 -9.94 -0.48
CA VAL A 77 -17.20 -10.02 0.28
C VAL A 77 -18.39 -10.27 -0.67
N ARG A 78 -18.60 -11.53 -1.06
CA ARG A 78 -19.96 -11.99 -1.36
C ARG A 78 -20.51 -12.61 -0.08
N PRO A 79 -21.49 -12.00 0.62
CA PRO A 79 -22.24 -12.77 1.59
C PRO A 79 -22.90 -13.92 0.83
N GLU A 80 -22.57 -15.15 1.22
CA GLU A 80 -23.31 -16.32 0.78
C GLU A 80 -24.79 -16.13 1.20
N SER A 81 -25.66 -16.19 0.19
CA SER A 81 -27.04 -16.68 0.24
C SER A 81 -27.94 -16.22 1.39
N GLN A 82 -28.92 -15.37 1.06
CA GLN A 82 -30.31 -15.53 1.54
C GLN A 82 -31.29 -15.30 0.41
#